data_AF-A0A225D417-F1
#
_entry.id   AF-A0A225D417-F1
#
_cell.length_a   1.000
_cell.length_b   1.000
_cell.length_c   1.000
_cell.angle_alpha   90.00
_cell.angle_beta   90.00
_cell.angle_gamma   90.00
#
_symmetry.space_group_name_H-M   'P 1'
#
loop_
_entity.id
_entity.type
_entity.pdbx_description
1 polymer ?
#
loop_
_entity_poly.entity_id
_entity_poly.type
_entity_poly.pdbx_seq_one_letter_code
_entity_poly.pdbx_strand_id
1 'polypeptide(L)'
;MDGKQRLQTLFMFANNEISLPGDFGNDRLDGKSWEQLQPDERQIFWNYVVLVEFLTFNANDPHDVNQAFDRLNRNMRKLEPQELRHARWDGWFIKLVESEAEDVAWQKLGVVTKARTTRMKDVQFISELVLVIIEGKILGFEQQDLDAAYAKYDDPEELEEPIDTDDVKDKISDVKQYLLDMQDTNGCVKRISTNLGVFYTLWAIVSLHMGKLPLAPDLARKFVTFKEAVDTFNDSTEKAILLSGVDAAKYKLAEEFLQGYRANTDYTPRLKRQQALLAYIEGVAT
;
A
#
# COMPACT_ATOMS: atom_id res chain seq x y z
N MET A 1 -3.81 11.60 29.65
CA MET A 1 -2.56 11.11 30.24
C MET A 1 -1.42 11.85 29.59
N ASP A 2 -0.66 12.58 30.40
CA ASP A 2 0.40 13.51 29.98
C ASP A 2 1.64 12.74 29.47
N GLY A 3 2.34 13.27 28.46
CA GLY A 3 3.56 12.69 27.91
C GLY A 3 4.67 12.54 28.96
N LYS A 4 4.71 13.45 29.94
CA LYS A 4 5.59 13.35 31.11
C LYS A 4 5.32 12.08 31.91
N GLN A 5 4.04 11.77 32.18
CA GLN A 5 3.66 10.58 32.93
C GLN A 5 4.03 9.30 32.17
N ARG A 6 3.86 9.27 30.84
CA ARG A 6 4.23 8.09 30.03
C ARG A 6 5.74 7.83 30.03
N LEU A 7 6.55 8.87 29.84
CA LEU A 7 8.01 8.74 29.91
C LEU A 7 8.46 8.32 31.30
N GLN A 8 7.89 8.93 32.35
CA GLN A 8 8.17 8.51 33.73
C GLN A 8 7.82 7.04 33.95
N THR A 9 6.65 6.59 33.51
CA THR A 9 6.25 5.16 33.61
C THR A 9 7.23 4.25 32.87
N LEU A 10 7.69 4.62 31.66
CA LEU A 10 8.68 3.84 30.92
C LEU A 10 10.00 3.71 31.70
N PHE A 11 10.50 4.81 32.26
CA PHE A 11 11.73 4.79 33.07
C PHE A 11 11.56 4.04 34.38
N MET A 12 10.45 4.25 35.08
CA MET A 12 10.13 3.51 36.31
C MET A 12 10.07 2.00 36.04
N PHE A 13 9.47 1.60 34.91
CA PHE A 13 9.44 0.18 34.52
C PHE A 13 10.85 -0.34 34.23
N ALA A 14 11.63 0.36 33.40
CA ALA A 14 13.01 -0.04 33.05
C ALA A 14 13.97 -0.07 34.26
N ASN A 15 13.71 0.74 35.29
CA ASN A 15 14.42 0.73 36.57
C ASN A 15 13.88 -0.32 37.55
N ASN A 16 12.95 -1.17 37.14
CA ASN A 16 12.31 -2.21 37.96
C ASN A 16 11.50 -1.65 39.15
N GLU A 17 11.07 -0.38 39.10
CA GLU A 17 10.29 0.28 40.16
C GLU A 17 8.80 -0.05 40.08
N ILE A 18 8.31 -0.42 38.89
CA ILE A 18 6.93 -0.85 38.65
C ILE A 18 6.91 -2.14 37.81
N SER A 19 5.80 -2.86 37.86
CA SER A 19 5.56 -4.09 37.09
C SER A 19 4.38 -3.91 36.14
N LEU A 20 4.29 -4.78 35.13
CA LEU A 20 3.15 -4.80 34.23
C LEU A 20 1.89 -5.27 34.97
N PRO A 21 0.69 -4.80 34.57
CA PRO A 21 -0.56 -5.32 35.10
C PRO A 21 -0.68 -6.84 34.90
N GLY A 22 -1.33 -7.52 35.85
CA GLY A 22 -1.58 -8.96 35.77
C GLY A 22 -2.62 -9.35 34.71
N ASP A 23 -3.29 -8.37 34.12
CA ASP A 23 -4.31 -8.48 33.08
C ASP A 23 -3.91 -7.72 31.79
N PHE A 24 -2.60 -7.56 31.55
CA PHE A 24 -2.07 -6.86 30.38
C PHE A 24 -2.44 -7.56 29.06
N GLY A 25 -2.87 -8.82 29.11
CA GLY A 25 -3.44 -9.55 27.98
C GLY A 25 -2.39 -10.31 27.17
N ASN A 26 -1.22 -10.52 27.76
CA ASN A 26 -0.17 -11.37 27.21
C ASN A 26 0.44 -12.18 28.33
N ASP A 27 0.11 -13.48 28.39
CA ASP A 27 0.59 -14.42 29.42
C ASP A 27 2.12 -14.40 29.62
N ARG A 28 2.89 -14.02 28.59
CA ARG A 28 4.35 -13.91 28.69
C ARG A 28 4.81 -12.66 29.44
N LEU A 29 3.99 -11.62 29.56
CA LEU A 29 4.34 -10.32 30.11
C LEU A 29 3.50 -9.94 31.34
N ASP A 30 2.32 -10.53 31.51
CA ASP A 30 1.38 -10.23 32.59
C ASP A 30 2.05 -10.35 33.96
N GLY A 31 1.94 -9.27 34.76
CA GLY A 31 2.50 -9.20 36.11
C GLY A 31 4.03 -9.08 36.20
N LYS A 32 4.77 -9.11 35.07
CA LYS A 32 6.24 -9.13 35.11
C LYS A 32 6.84 -7.75 35.38
N SER A 33 7.94 -7.75 36.13
CA SER A 33 8.85 -6.62 36.26
C SER A 33 9.93 -6.66 35.17
N TRP A 34 10.68 -5.56 35.02
CA TRP A 34 11.74 -5.46 34.01
C TRP A 34 12.79 -6.56 34.07
N GLU A 35 13.22 -6.93 35.28
CA GLU A 35 14.21 -8.00 35.48
C GLU A 35 13.69 -9.39 35.09
N GLN A 36 12.38 -9.57 35.07
CA GLN A 36 11.71 -10.83 34.74
C GLN A 36 11.47 -11.01 33.22
N LEU A 37 11.78 -9.98 32.43
CA LEU A 37 11.67 -10.03 30.97
C LEU A 37 12.82 -10.81 30.33
N GLN A 38 12.48 -11.56 29.29
CA GLN A 38 13.46 -12.27 28.48
C GLN A 38 14.31 -11.27 27.65
N PRO A 39 15.52 -11.65 27.20
CA PRO A 39 16.39 -10.75 26.45
C PRO A 39 15.76 -10.18 25.16
N ASP A 40 15.00 -11.00 24.43
CA ASP A 40 14.24 -10.61 23.23
C ASP A 40 13.16 -9.56 23.56
N GLU A 41 12.43 -9.74 24.65
CA GLU A 41 11.40 -8.81 25.13
C GLU A 41 11.99 -7.45 25.51
N ARG A 42 13.16 -7.45 26.16
CA ARG A 42 13.90 -6.23 26.50
C ARG A 42 14.43 -5.52 25.26
N GLN A 43 14.87 -6.28 24.25
CA GLN A 43 15.35 -5.73 22.99
C GLN A 43 14.22 -4.99 22.24
N ILE A 44 13.01 -5.56 22.21
CA ILE A 44 11.83 -4.90 21.63
C ILE A 44 11.52 -3.59 22.36
N PHE A 45 11.57 -3.59 23.70
CA PHE A 45 11.35 -2.38 24.49
C PHE A 45 12.36 -1.28 24.17
N TRP A 46 13.65 -1.61 24.07
CA TRP A 46 14.70 -0.64 23.77
C TRP A 46 14.70 -0.13 22.34
N ASN A 47 14.26 -0.96 21.38
CA ASN A 47 14.16 -0.56 19.98
C ASN A 47 12.93 0.31 19.69
N TYR A 48 12.10 0.62 20.70
CA TYR A 48 10.95 1.48 20.52
C TYR A 48 11.37 2.92 20.24
N VAL A 49 11.02 3.43 19.05
CA VAL A 49 11.31 4.81 18.64
C VAL A 49 10.27 5.76 19.23
N VAL A 50 10.74 6.69 20.07
CA VAL A 50 9.91 7.79 20.58
C VAL A 50 10.06 8.99 19.64
N LEU A 51 8.96 9.37 18.97
CA LEU A 51 8.94 10.58 18.16
C LEU A 51 8.92 11.81 19.08
N VAL A 52 9.87 12.72 18.90
CA VAL A 52 9.95 13.99 19.62
C VAL A 52 9.59 15.12 18.67
N GLU A 53 8.53 15.87 19.00
CA GLU A 53 8.10 17.04 18.26
C GLU A 53 8.40 18.31 19.08
N PHE A 54 9.15 19.24 18.52
CA PHE A 54 9.43 20.54 19.14
C PHE A 54 8.29 21.50 18.84
N LEU A 55 7.48 21.81 19.85
CA LEU A 55 6.45 22.82 19.74
C LEU A 55 7.04 24.20 20.08
N THR A 56 6.91 25.15 19.16
CA THR A 56 7.25 26.56 19.40
C THR A 56 5.98 27.29 19.83
N PHE A 57 5.89 27.63 21.12
CA PHE A 57 4.75 28.38 21.68
C PHE A 57 5.21 29.24 22.86
N ASN A 58 4.42 30.26 23.20
CA ASN A 58 4.72 31.08 24.37
C ASN A 58 4.33 30.33 25.65
N ALA A 59 5.31 29.76 26.35
CA ALA A 59 5.08 29.00 27.58
C ALA A 59 4.47 29.84 28.73
N ASN A 60 4.49 31.18 28.63
CA ASN A 60 3.89 32.08 29.62
C ASN A 60 2.41 32.39 29.33
N ASP A 61 1.85 31.96 28.20
CA ASP A 61 0.44 32.14 27.86
C ASP A 61 -0.34 30.81 28.05
N PRO A 62 -1.22 30.72 29.07
CA PRO A 62 -2.01 29.52 29.34
C PRO A 62 -2.90 29.07 28.17
N HIS A 63 -3.30 29.98 27.28
CA HIS A 63 -4.11 29.64 26.11
C HIS A 63 -3.28 28.92 25.04
N ASP A 64 -2.07 29.42 24.74
CA ASP A 64 -1.12 28.78 23.83
C ASP A 64 -0.68 27.40 24.35
N VAL A 65 -0.45 27.30 25.66
CA VAL A 65 -0.13 26.01 26.30
C VAL A 65 -1.27 25.01 26.13
N ASN A 66 -2.52 25.39 26.40
CA ASN A 66 -3.67 24.49 26.21
C ASN A 66 -3.88 24.11 24.74
N GLN A 67 -3.68 25.05 23.80
CA GLN A 67 -3.78 24.74 22.37
C GLN A 67 -2.66 23.80 21.91
N ALA A 68 -1.44 23.96 22.44
CA ALA A 68 -0.32 23.06 22.23
C ALA A 68 -0.61 21.66 22.76
N PHE A 69 -1.19 21.53 23.95
CA PHE A 69 -1.61 20.24 24.52
C PHE A 69 -2.77 19.61 23.75
N ASP A 70 -3.76 20.37 23.29
CA ASP A 70 -4.85 19.85 22.45
C ASP A 70 -4.34 19.34 21.10
N ARG A 71 -3.35 20.03 20.50
CA ARG A 71 -2.66 19.56 19.29
C ARG A 71 -1.85 18.31 19.58
N LEU A 72 -1.06 18.29 20.65
CA LEU A 72 -0.30 17.11 21.08
C LEU A 72 -1.21 15.90 21.35
N ASN A 73 -2.35 16.10 22.01
CA ASN A 73 -3.33 15.04 22.26
C ASN A 73 -4.03 14.56 20.98
N ARG A 74 -4.27 15.44 20.01
CA ARG A 74 -4.73 15.06 18.66
C ARG A 74 -3.63 14.34 17.85
N ASN A 75 -2.36 14.65 18.11
CA ASN A 75 -1.19 14.10 17.43
C ASN A 75 -0.61 12.84 18.11
N MET A 76 -1.00 12.49 19.34
CA MET A 76 -0.67 11.22 20.00
C MET A 76 -1.41 10.01 19.39
N ARG A 77 -1.63 10.03 18.09
CA ARG A 77 -2.15 8.91 17.32
C ARG A 77 -0.98 8.00 16.95
N LYS A 78 -1.18 6.69 17.05
CA LYS A 78 -0.21 5.70 16.56
C LYS A 78 0.05 5.95 15.07
N LEU A 79 1.34 6.08 14.71
CA LEU A 79 1.77 6.15 13.31
C LEU A 79 1.31 4.88 12.57
N GLU A 80 0.82 5.05 11.34
CA GLU A 80 0.62 3.91 10.43
C GLU A 80 1.97 3.29 10.08
N PRO A 81 1.97 2.03 9.63
CA PRO A 81 3.18 1.37 9.13
C PRO A 81 3.96 2.19 8.10
N GLN A 82 3.28 2.84 7.14
CA GLN A 82 3.99 3.66 6.15
C GLN A 82 4.64 4.91 6.76
N GLU A 83 3.99 5.55 7.73
CA GLU A 83 4.56 6.71 8.44
C GLU A 83 5.81 6.28 9.24
N LEU A 84 5.83 5.05 9.76
CA LEU A 84 7.01 4.45 10.39
C LEU A 84 8.12 4.15 9.39
N ARG A 85 7.80 3.69 8.17
CA ARG A 85 8.81 3.45 7.11
C ARG A 85 9.49 4.74 6.68
N HIS A 86 8.71 5.79 6.46
CA HIS A 86 9.23 7.13 6.17
C HIS A 86 10.21 7.61 7.25
N ALA A 87 9.88 7.39 8.53
CA ALA A 87 10.75 7.79 9.63
C ALA A 87 11.99 6.91 9.81
N ARG A 88 11.95 5.66 9.33
CA ARG A 88 13.00 4.66 9.55
C ARG A 88 14.05 4.62 8.43
N TRP A 89 13.64 4.85 7.19
CA TRP A 89 14.46 4.65 6.00
C TRP A 89 14.69 5.99 5.31
N ASP A 90 15.89 6.18 4.75
CA ASP A 90 16.25 7.37 3.97
C ASP A 90 17.00 7.04 2.67
N GLY A 91 17.04 5.76 2.27
CA GLY A 91 17.73 5.29 1.07
C GLY A 91 16.94 5.48 -0.22
N TRP A 92 17.35 4.76 -1.26
CA TRP A 92 16.85 4.93 -2.63
C TRP A 92 15.35 4.66 -2.74
N PHE A 93 14.87 3.54 -2.18
CA PHE A 93 13.50 3.10 -2.42
C PHE A 93 12.45 4.06 -1.87
N ILE A 94 12.59 4.54 -0.62
CA ILE A 94 11.68 5.53 -0.03
C ILE A 94 11.70 6.83 -0.82
N LYS A 95 12.89 7.33 -1.20
CA LYS A 95 13.03 8.57 -1.99
C LYS A 95 12.37 8.44 -3.36
N LEU A 96 12.52 7.30 -4.03
CA LEU A 96 11.88 7.02 -5.31
C LEU A 96 10.36 7.10 -5.17
N VAL A 97 9.76 6.34 -4.25
CA VAL A 97 8.30 6.27 -4.13
C VAL A 97 7.67 7.59 -3.66
N GLU A 98 8.38 8.37 -2.84
CA GLU A 98 7.95 9.71 -2.43
C GLU A 98 8.00 10.70 -3.60
N SER A 99 9.09 10.69 -4.38
CA SER A 99 9.19 11.52 -5.58
C SER A 99 8.10 11.17 -6.60
N GLU A 100 7.76 9.89 -6.76
CA GLU A 100 6.64 9.46 -7.59
C GLU A 100 5.30 9.94 -7.01
N ALA A 101 5.11 9.91 -5.68
CA ALA A 101 3.86 10.40 -5.07
C ALA A 101 3.62 11.91 -5.30
N GLU A 102 4.66 12.69 -5.56
CA GLU A 102 4.58 14.11 -5.89
C GLU A 102 4.20 14.37 -7.37
N ASP A 103 4.40 13.39 -8.26
CA ASP A 103 4.09 13.55 -9.68
C ASP A 103 2.56 13.63 -9.94
N VAL A 104 2.17 14.72 -10.62
CA VAL A 104 0.79 15.03 -11.02
C VAL A 104 0.13 13.95 -11.87
N ALA A 105 0.91 13.14 -12.59
CA ALA A 105 0.41 12.00 -13.35
C ALA A 105 -0.38 11.03 -12.47
N TRP A 106 0.09 10.76 -11.24
CA TRP A 106 -0.60 9.85 -10.32
C TRP A 106 -1.94 10.42 -9.82
N GLN A 107 -2.10 11.73 -9.80
CA GLN A 107 -3.39 12.38 -9.50
C GLN A 107 -4.37 12.25 -10.68
N LYS A 108 -3.85 12.37 -11.91
CA LYS A 108 -4.62 12.15 -13.15
C LYS A 108 -5.10 10.70 -13.26
N LEU A 109 -4.27 9.74 -12.83
CA LEU A 109 -4.61 8.31 -12.77
C LEU A 109 -5.52 7.93 -11.57
N GLY A 110 -5.67 8.82 -10.58
CA GLY A 110 -6.55 8.61 -9.42
C GLY A 110 -5.92 7.81 -8.26
N VAL A 111 -4.61 7.60 -8.31
CA VAL A 111 -3.83 6.95 -7.24
C VAL A 111 -3.62 7.93 -6.08
N VAL A 112 -3.05 9.09 -6.38
CA VAL A 112 -2.82 10.16 -5.40
C VAL A 112 -4.09 10.99 -5.24
N THR A 113 -4.52 11.15 -3.99
CA THR A 113 -5.69 11.97 -3.62
C THR A 113 -5.43 12.60 -2.26
N LYS A 114 -6.02 13.78 -1.99
CA LYS A 114 -5.89 14.47 -0.70
C LYS A 114 -6.12 13.55 0.51
N ALA A 115 -7.10 12.65 0.42
CA ALA A 115 -7.45 11.72 1.48
C ALA A 115 -6.38 10.64 1.74
N ARG A 116 -5.60 10.24 0.72
CA ARG A 116 -4.54 9.22 0.84
C ARG A 116 -3.22 9.83 1.29
N THR A 117 -2.91 11.05 0.81
CA THR A 117 -1.68 11.76 1.15
C THR A 117 -1.56 12.06 2.64
N THR A 118 -2.68 12.33 3.33
CA THR A 118 -2.66 12.67 4.77
C THR A 118 -1.96 11.63 5.66
N ARG A 119 -1.94 10.35 5.26
CA ARG A 119 -1.26 9.28 6.02
C ARG A 119 -0.37 8.42 5.12
N MET A 120 0.18 9.04 4.07
CA MET A 120 1.11 8.42 3.11
C MET A 120 0.57 7.13 2.46
N LYS A 121 -0.75 6.97 2.37
CA LYS A 121 -1.35 5.76 1.78
C LYS A 121 -1.11 5.66 0.28
N ASP A 122 -0.94 6.80 -0.37
CA ASP A 122 -0.46 6.90 -1.74
C ASP A 122 0.99 6.41 -1.86
N VAL A 123 1.90 6.88 -1.00
CA VAL A 123 3.30 6.40 -0.98
C VAL A 123 3.36 4.89 -0.77
N GLN A 124 2.62 4.36 0.19
CA GLN A 124 2.53 2.91 0.40
C GLN A 124 2.06 2.19 -0.86
N PHE A 125 0.96 2.65 -1.46
CA PHE A 125 0.41 1.99 -2.64
C PHE A 125 1.35 2.07 -3.84
N ILE A 126 2.01 3.21 -4.07
CA ILE A 126 3.03 3.36 -5.12
C ILE A 126 4.21 2.40 -4.85
N SER A 127 4.60 2.19 -3.59
CA SER A 127 5.61 1.19 -3.23
C SER A 127 5.21 -0.20 -3.71
N GLU A 128 3.96 -0.61 -3.46
CA GLU A 128 3.44 -1.90 -3.93
C GLU A 128 3.48 -2.03 -5.45
N LEU A 129 3.26 -0.94 -6.20
CA LEU A 129 3.32 -0.91 -7.66
C LEU A 129 4.76 -1.01 -8.19
N VAL A 130 5.68 -0.24 -7.61
CA VAL A 130 7.10 -0.25 -7.99
C VAL A 130 7.71 -1.63 -7.72
N LEU A 131 7.32 -2.29 -6.62
CA LEU A 131 7.78 -3.64 -6.31
C LEU A 131 7.36 -4.68 -7.36
N VAL A 132 6.26 -4.48 -8.09
CA VAL A 132 5.91 -5.37 -9.22
C VAL A 132 6.94 -5.27 -10.35
N ILE A 133 7.48 -4.06 -10.58
CA ILE A 133 8.51 -3.82 -11.59
C ILE A 133 9.82 -4.43 -11.15
N ILE A 134 10.24 -4.16 -9.90
CA ILE A 134 11.51 -4.64 -9.35
C ILE A 134 11.53 -6.18 -9.27
N GLU A 135 10.47 -6.79 -8.75
CA GLU A 135 10.40 -8.25 -8.55
C GLU A 135 9.94 -9.00 -9.80
N GLY A 136 9.49 -8.30 -10.84
CA GLY A 136 9.03 -8.88 -12.11
C GLY A 136 7.83 -9.83 -11.97
N LYS A 137 7.04 -9.70 -10.90
CA LYS A 137 5.91 -10.59 -10.61
C LYS A 137 4.84 -9.91 -9.77
N ILE A 138 3.64 -10.51 -9.77
CA ILE A 138 2.57 -10.08 -8.88
C ILE A 138 2.87 -10.50 -7.44
N LEU A 139 2.53 -9.64 -6.49
CA LEU A 139 2.85 -9.82 -5.07
C LEU A 139 1.59 -9.62 -4.22
N GLY A 140 1.48 -10.39 -3.14
CA GLY A 140 0.66 -10.01 -2.01
C GLY A 140 1.53 -9.29 -1.00
N PHE A 141 1.00 -8.27 -0.32
CA PHE A 141 1.76 -7.55 0.69
C PHE A 141 1.05 -7.59 2.05
N GLU A 142 1.68 -8.27 2.99
CA GLU A 142 1.51 -7.98 4.40
C GLU A 142 2.44 -6.83 4.82
N GLN A 143 2.19 -6.24 6.00
CA GLN A 143 2.99 -5.10 6.46
C GLN A 143 4.48 -5.45 6.62
N GLN A 144 4.77 -6.70 7.01
CA GLN A 144 6.14 -7.19 7.16
C GLN A 144 6.86 -7.35 5.82
N ASP A 145 6.15 -7.73 4.76
CA ASP A 145 6.73 -7.85 3.41
C ASP A 145 7.19 -6.49 2.88
N LEU A 146 6.38 -5.45 3.12
CA LEU A 146 6.76 -4.09 2.77
C LEU A 146 7.94 -3.62 3.61
N ASP A 147 7.94 -3.86 4.93
CA ASP A 147 9.08 -3.46 5.78
C ASP A 147 10.39 -4.12 5.33
N ALA A 148 10.34 -5.40 4.93
CA ALA A 148 11.48 -6.13 4.38
C ALA A 148 11.91 -5.58 3.01
N ALA A 149 10.97 -5.22 2.14
CA ALA A 149 11.27 -4.64 0.83
C ALA A 149 11.95 -3.27 0.96
N TYR A 150 11.50 -2.42 1.90
CA TYR A 150 12.15 -1.15 2.19
C TYR A 150 13.58 -1.34 2.69
N ALA A 151 13.80 -2.29 3.60
CA ALA A 151 15.15 -2.61 4.07
C ALA A 151 16.04 -3.15 2.94
N LYS A 152 15.50 -4.02 2.08
CA LYS A 152 16.22 -4.66 0.99
C LYS A 152 16.67 -3.63 -0.06
N TYR A 153 15.80 -2.71 -0.44
CA TYR A 153 16.05 -1.77 -1.54
C TYR A 153 16.52 -0.39 -1.06
N ASP A 154 16.92 -0.26 0.21
CA ASP A 154 17.43 1.00 0.75
C ASP A 154 18.74 1.41 0.07
N ASP A 155 19.63 0.44 -0.16
CA ASP A 155 20.86 0.59 -0.95
C ASP A 155 20.92 -0.46 -2.08
N PRO A 156 20.44 -0.12 -3.30
CA PRO A 156 20.44 -1.05 -4.44
C PRO A 156 21.82 -1.47 -4.92
N GLU A 157 22.87 -0.70 -4.63
CA GLU A 157 24.25 -1.01 -5.06
C GLU A 157 24.87 -2.12 -4.20
N GLU A 158 24.41 -2.28 -2.96
CA GLU A 158 24.89 -3.31 -2.01
C GLU A 158 24.16 -4.67 -2.15
N LEU A 159 23.21 -4.79 -3.07
CA LEU A 159 22.49 -6.04 -3.32
C LEU A 159 23.40 -7.11 -3.94
N GLU A 160 23.15 -8.39 -3.62
CA GLU A 160 23.82 -9.53 -4.27
C GLU A 160 23.68 -9.48 -5.79
N GLU A 161 22.51 -9.05 -6.26
CA GLU A 161 22.22 -8.73 -7.65
C GLU A 161 21.79 -7.26 -7.73
N PRO A 162 22.73 -6.34 -8.06
CA PRO A 162 22.44 -4.92 -8.14
C PRO A 162 21.33 -4.62 -9.13
N ILE A 163 20.43 -3.72 -8.74
CA ILE A 163 19.35 -3.25 -9.61
C ILE A 163 19.80 -2.01 -10.33
N ASP A 164 19.54 -1.96 -11.63
CA ASP A 164 19.67 -0.73 -12.41
C ASP A 164 18.54 0.23 -12.03
N THR A 165 18.86 1.23 -11.22
CA THR A 165 17.86 2.17 -10.71
C THR A 165 17.26 3.07 -11.78
N ASP A 166 17.97 3.29 -12.89
CA ASP A 166 17.48 4.11 -13.99
C ASP A 166 16.55 3.29 -14.89
N ASP A 167 16.85 2.01 -15.14
CA ASP A 167 15.92 1.08 -15.80
C ASP A 167 14.58 0.95 -15.03
N VAL A 168 14.62 0.94 -13.69
CA VAL A 168 13.39 0.95 -12.89
C VAL A 168 12.57 2.23 -13.11
N LYS A 169 13.21 3.41 -13.14
CA LYS A 169 12.52 4.69 -13.39
C LYS A 169 11.96 4.78 -14.81
N ASP A 170 12.69 4.28 -15.79
CA ASP A 170 12.25 4.24 -17.18
C ASP A 170 11.02 3.33 -17.31
N LYS A 171 11.05 2.14 -16.71
CA LYS A 171 9.88 1.23 -16.66
C LYS A 171 8.67 1.85 -15.96
N ILE A 172 8.87 2.55 -14.84
CA ILE A 172 7.79 3.29 -14.17
C ILE A 172 7.19 4.32 -15.12
N SER A 173 8.03 5.08 -15.82
CA SER A 173 7.63 6.13 -16.75
C SER A 173 6.86 5.57 -17.95
N ASP A 174 7.33 4.47 -18.54
CA ASP A 174 6.68 3.79 -19.66
C ASP A 174 5.29 3.26 -19.28
N VAL A 175 5.19 2.59 -18.12
CA VAL A 175 3.90 2.06 -17.63
C VAL A 175 2.94 3.21 -17.33
N LYS A 176 3.44 4.27 -16.68
CA LYS A 176 2.67 5.47 -16.36
C LYS A 176 2.17 6.14 -17.65
N GLN A 177 3.02 6.31 -18.65
CA GLN A 177 2.64 6.89 -19.94
C GLN A 177 1.57 6.05 -20.64
N TYR A 178 1.73 4.73 -20.69
CA TYR A 178 0.74 3.84 -21.28
C TYR A 178 -0.63 3.97 -20.59
N LEU A 179 -0.65 4.04 -19.25
CA LEU A 179 -1.88 4.24 -18.49
C LEU A 179 -2.47 5.63 -18.67
N LEU A 180 -1.65 6.66 -18.87
CA LEU A 180 -2.10 8.01 -19.21
C LEU A 180 -2.77 8.04 -20.58
N ASP A 181 -2.21 7.34 -21.57
CA ASP A 181 -2.82 7.23 -22.91
C ASP A 181 -4.15 6.48 -22.86
N MET A 182 -4.27 5.44 -22.03
CA MET A 182 -5.55 4.79 -21.74
C MET A 182 -6.54 5.77 -21.09
N GLN A 183 -6.08 6.52 -20.09
CA GLN A 183 -6.88 7.51 -19.38
C GLN A 183 -7.37 8.62 -20.32
N ASP A 184 -6.56 9.07 -21.27
CA ASP A 184 -6.91 10.11 -22.24
C ASP A 184 -7.85 9.60 -23.34
N THR A 185 -7.84 8.29 -23.61
CA THR A 185 -8.75 7.68 -24.59
C THR A 185 -10.21 7.75 -24.16
N ASN A 186 -10.53 7.38 -22.92
CA ASN A 186 -11.93 7.27 -22.47
C ASN A 186 -12.13 7.43 -20.95
N GLY A 187 -11.11 7.89 -20.21
CA GLY A 187 -11.15 8.08 -18.77
C GLY A 187 -11.25 6.79 -17.94
N CYS A 188 -11.02 5.61 -18.53
CA CYS A 188 -11.30 4.33 -17.88
C CYS A 188 -10.45 4.10 -16.63
N VAL A 189 -9.17 4.49 -16.65
CA VAL A 189 -8.22 4.13 -15.59
C VAL A 189 -8.70 4.70 -14.25
N LYS A 190 -8.93 6.01 -14.17
CA LYS A 190 -9.42 6.67 -12.95
C LYS A 190 -10.87 6.31 -12.61
N ARG A 191 -11.76 6.24 -13.62
CA ARG A 191 -13.20 5.99 -13.40
C ARG A 191 -13.45 4.59 -12.84
N ILE A 192 -12.76 3.59 -13.38
CA ILE A 192 -13.03 2.16 -13.09
C ILE A 192 -12.14 1.65 -11.94
N SER A 193 -10.93 2.20 -11.80
CA SER A 193 -9.97 1.77 -10.77
C SER A 193 -10.10 2.55 -9.46
N THR A 194 -11.32 2.97 -9.10
CA THR A 194 -11.61 3.56 -7.79
C THR A 194 -11.26 2.60 -6.65
N ASN A 195 -11.45 1.30 -6.88
CA ASN A 195 -10.84 0.24 -6.10
C ASN A 195 -9.37 0.07 -6.51
N LEU A 196 -8.46 0.36 -5.58
CA LEU A 196 -7.01 0.25 -5.79
C LEU A 196 -6.54 -1.16 -6.18
N GLY A 197 -7.28 -2.21 -5.81
CA GLY A 197 -6.96 -3.56 -6.25
C GLY A 197 -7.16 -3.77 -7.75
N VAL A 198 -8.13 -3.05 -8.36
CA VAL A 198 -8.31 -3.03 -9.82
C VAL A 198 -7.18 -2.23 -10.47
N PHE A 199 -6.79 -1.09 -9.88
CA PHE A 199 -5.64 -0.31 -10.37
C PHE A 199 -4.37 -1.14 -10.37
N TYR A 200 -4.08 -1.81 -9.24
CA TYR A 200 -2.94 -2.68 -9.08
C TYR A 200 -2.92 -3.79 -10.13
N THR A 201 -4.08 -4.40 -10.40
CA THR A 201 -4.21 -5.43 -11.45
C THR A 201 -3.84 -4.89 -12.82
N LEU A 202 -4.37 -3.71 -13.17
CA LEU A 202 -4.09 -3.07 -14.46
C LEU A 202 -2.61 -2.69 -14.58
N TRP A 203 -2.03 -2.10 -13.52
CA TRP A 203 -0.60 -1.80 -13.44
C TRP A 203 0.25 -3.06 -13.66
N ALA A 204 -0.03 -4.14 -12.94
CA ALA A 204 0.71 -5.40 -13.07
C ALA A 204 0.60 -6.01 -14.46
N ILE A 205 -0.55 -5.88 -15.14
CA ILE A 205 -0.68 -6.34 -16.52
C ILE A 205 0.21 -5.50 -17.45
N VAL A 206 0.14 -4.17 -17.34
CA VAL A 206 0.92 -3.28 -18.19
C VAL A 206 2.42 -3.43 -17.94
N SER A 207 2.87 -3.48 -16.68
CA SER A 207 4.29 -3.60 -16.35
C SER A 207 4.90 -4.95 -16.72
N LEU A 208 4.15 -6.06 -16.58
CA LEU A 208 4.69 -7.41 -16.82
C LEU A 208 4.49 -7.90 -18.25
N HIS A 209 3.58 -7.31 -19.02
CA HIS A 209 3.21 -7.80 -20.36
C HIS A 209 3.26 -6.73 -21.46
N MET A 210 3.83 -5.54 -21.21
CA MET A 210 3.82 -4.40 -22.14
C MET A 210 4.10 -4.78 -23.61
N GLY A 211 5.13 -5.58 -23.87
CA GLY A 211 5.52 -5.98 -25.23
C GLY A 211 4.53 -6.86 -25.99
N LYS A 212 3.47 -7.36 -25.33
CA LYS A 212 2.41 -8.21 -25.93
C LYS A 212 1.03 -7.55 -25.87
N LEU A 213 0.90 -6.40 -25.22
CA LEU A 213 -0.37 -5.72 -25.09
C LEU A 213 -0.74 -5.01 -26.40
N PRO A 214 -2.04 -4.83 -26.69
CA PRO A 214 -2.47 -3.97 -27.78
C PRO A 214 -2.08 -2.51 -27.50
N LEU A 215 -2.35 -1.60 -28.43
CA LEU A 215 -2.13 -0.17 -28.18
C LEU A 215 -3.04 0.31 -27.03
N ALA A 216 -2.58 1.33 -26.29
CA ALA A 216 -3.29 1.87 -25.14
C ALA A 216 -4.78 2.21 -25.42
N PRO A 217 -5.15 2.83 -26.56
CA PRO A 217 -6.56 3.10 -26.85
C PRO A 217 -7.42 1.83 -26.99
N ASP A 218 -6.87 0.75 -27.53
CA ASP A 218 -7.58 -0.51 -27.70
C ASP A 218 -7.70 -1.25 -26.37
N LEU A 219 -6.64 -1.25 -25.56
CA LEU A 219 -6.72 -1.79 -24.20
C LEU A 219 -7.74 -1.02 -23.36
N ALA A 220 -7.81 0.31 -23.50
CA ALA A 220 -8.77 1.15 -22.79
C ALA A 220 -10.22 0.77 -23.12
N ARG A 221 -10.54 0.46 -24.39
CA ARG A 221 -11.87 -0.01 -24.79
C ARG A 221 -12.15 -1.41 -24.25
N LYS A 222 -11.21 -2.36 -24.42
CA LYS A 222 -11.32 -3.72 -23.89
C LYS A 222 -11.54 -3.72 -22.37
N PHE A 223 -10.82 -2.87 -21.65
CA PHE A 223 -10.93 -2.76 -20.20
C PHE A 223 -12.32 -2.27 -19.75
N VAL A 224 -12.91 -1.30 -20.45
CA VAL A 224 -14.29 -0.84 -20.20
C VAL A 224 -15.27 -1.99 -20.44
N THR A 225 -15.22 -2.64 -21.61
CA THR A 225 -16.14 -3.73 -21.94
C THR A 225 -16.04 -4.91 -20.97
N PHE A 226 -14.82 -5.26 -20.55
CA PHE A 226 -14.63 -6.30 -19.54
C PHE A 226 -15.26 -5.91 -18.20
N LYS A 227 -15.04 -4.67 -17.76
CA LYS A 227 -15.56 -4.21 -16.47
C LYS A 227 -17.07 -4.04 -16.46
N GLU A 228 -17.69 -3.71 -17.59
CA GLU A 228 -19.14 -3.76 -17.77
C GLU A 228 -19.68 -5.20 -17.68
N ALA A 229 -18.97 -6.18 -18.25
CA ALA A 229 -19.34 -7.59 -18.11
C ALA A 229 -19.22 -8.07 -16.65
N VAL A 230 -18.17 -7.64 -15.94
CA VAL A 230 -17.99 -7.86 -14.50
C VAL A 230 -19.16 -7.29 -13.70
N ASP A 231 -19.54 -6.05 -13.95
CA ASP A 231 -20.60 -5.38 -13.20
C ASP A 231 -21.97 -6.03 -13.53
N THR A 232 -22.22 -6.34 -14.80
CA THR A 232 -23.41 -7.08 -15.25
C THR A 232 -23.52 -8.45 -14.57
N PHE A 233 -22.41 -9.19 -14.48
CA PHE A 233 -22.40 -10.50 -13.82
C PHE A 233 -22.62 -10.38 -12.31
N ASN A 234 -22.04 -9.37 -11.68
CA ASN A 234 -22.19 -9.13 -10.25
C ASN A 234 -23.66 -8.90 -9.88
N ASP A 235 -24.35 -8.07 -10.67
CA ASP A 235 -25.70 -7.57 -10.38
C ASP A 235 -26.81 -8.50 -10.88
N SER A 236 -26.50 -9.44 -11.78
CA SER A 236 -27.48 -10.39 -12.31
C SER A 236 -27.95 -11.42 -11.27
N THR A 237 -29.27 -11.62 -11.19
CA THR A 237 -29.89 -12.73 -10.46
C THR A 237 -29.86 -14.04 -11.23
N GLU A 238 -29.57 -14.00 -12.53
CA GLU A 238 -29.63 -15.13 -13.46
C GLU A 238 -28.23 -15.54 -13.94
N LYS A 239 -27.25 -15.61 -13.03
CA LYS A 239 -25.84 -15.91 -13.34
C LYS A 239 -25.67 -17.22 -14.14
N ALA A 240 -26.49 -18.23 -13.85
CA ALA A 240 -26.47 -19.50 -14.59
C ALA A 240 -26.81 -19.35 -16.09
N ILE A 241 -27.67 -18.38 -16.45
CA ILE A 241 -28.00 -18.08 -17.85
C ILE A 241 -26.80 -17.42 -18.53
N LEU A 242 -26.15 -16.46 -17.86
CA LEU A 242 -24.94 -15.82 -18.38
C LEU A 242 -23.80 -16.83 -18.62
N LEU A 243 -23.65 -17.81 -17.72
CA LEU A 243 -22.63 -18.86 -17.81
C LEU A 243 -22.94 -19.96 -18.83
N SER A 244 -24.15 -19.99 -19.41
CA SER A 244 -24.55 -20.98 -20.43
C SER A 244 -24.88 -20.36 -21.79
N GLY A 245 -24.86 -19.03 -21.90
CA GLY A 245 -25.14 -18.29 -23.13
C GLY A 245 -23.97 -18.21 -24.11
N VAL A 246 -24.18 -17.48 -25.22
CA VAL A 246 -23.18 -17.25 -26.28
C VAL A 246 -21.91 -16.57 -25.75
N ASP A 247 -22.06 -15.76 -24.70
CA ASP A 247 -20.98 -15.01 -24.04
C ASP A 247 -20.40 -15.72 -22.80
N ALA A 248 -20.68 -17.02 -22.60
CA ALA A 248 -20.31 -17.75 -21.39
C ALA A 248 -18.83 -17.62 -21.00
N ALA A 249 -17.91 -17.65 -21.98
CA ALA A 249 -16.48 -17.49 -21.73
C ALA A 249 -16.14 -16.13 -21.09
N LYS A 250 -16.72 -15.04 -21.61
CA LYS A 250 -16.56 -13.68 -21.07
C LYS A 250 -17.08 -13.60 -19.63
N TYR A 251 -18.25 -14.17 -19.37
CA TYR A 251 -18.85 -14.14 -18.02
C TYR A 251 -18.15 -15.05 -17.01
N LYS A 252 -17.52 -16.14 -17.46
CA LYS A 252 -16.65 -16.94 -16.60
C LYS A 252 -15.42 -16.15 -16.13
N LEU A 253 -14.78 -15.41 -17.04
CA LEU A 253 -13.67 -14.51 -16.67
C LEU A 253 -14.15 -13.39 -15.74
N ALA A 254 -15.34 -12.84 -15.98
CA ALA A 254 -15.95 -11.85 -15.09
C ALA A 254 -16.18 -12.40 -13.67
N GLU A 255 -16.66 -13.63 -13.55
CA GLU A 255 -16.81 -14.32 -12.26
C GLU A 255 -15.46 -14.51 -11.56
N GLU A 256 -14.45 -15.02 -12.26
CA GLU A 256 -13.10 -15.23 -11.72
C GLU A 256 -12.49 -13.92 -11.23
N PHE A 257 -12.69 -12.83 -11.97
CA PHE A 257 -12.26 -11.49 -11.58
C PHE A 257 -12.96 -11.01 -10.30
N LEU A 258 -14.27 -11.24 -10.17
CA LEU A 258 -15.05 -10.87 -8.98
C LEU A 258 -14.65 -11.64 -7.73
N GLN A 259 -14.24 -12.90 -7.87
CA GLN A 259 -13.73 -13.67 -6.73
C GLN A 259 -12.49 -13.01 -6.09
N GLY A 260 -11.76 -12.18 -6.83
CA GLY A 260 -10.62 -11.40 -6.35
C GLY A 260 -10.96 -9.99 -5.84
N TYR A 261 -12.24 -9.61 -5.68
CA TYR A 261 -12.62 -8.28 -5.15
C TYR A 261 -12.44 -8.13 -3.64
N ARG A 262 -12.44 -9.25 -2.91
CA ARG A 262 -12.20 -9.27 -1.46
C ARG A 262 -10.70 -9.41 -1.22
N ALA A 263 -10.22 -8.80 -0.13
CA ALA A 263 -8.81 -8.82 0.27
C ALA A 263 -7.87 -8.33 -0.86
N ASN A 264 -8.00 -7.06 -1.21
CA ASN A 264 -7.34 -6.44 -2.38
C ASN A 264 -5.80 -6.48 -2.36
N THR A 265 -5.20 -6.70 -1.19
CA THR A 265 -3.75 -6.72 -0.94
C THR A 265 -3.14 -8.11 -0.99
N ASP A 266 -3.97 -9.15 -0.92
CA ASP A 266 -3.51 -10.52 -0.82
C ASP A 266 -3.10 -11.06 -2.21
N TYR A 267 -2.14 -11.98 -2.22
CA TYR A 267 -1.60 -12.55 -3.45
C TYR A 267 -2.68 -13.24 -4.31
N THR A 268 -3.44 -14.16 -3.71
CA THR A 268 -4.42 -14.99 -4.45
C THR A 268 -5.52 -14.17 -5.13
N PRO A 269 -6.19 -13.20 -4.47
CA PRO A 269 -7.13 -12.29 -5.12
C PRO A 269 -6.52 -11.46 -6.25
N ARG A 270 -5.29 -10.97 -6.09
CA ARG A 270 -4.56 -10.23 -7.13
C ARG A 270 -4.30 -11.09 -8.35
N LEU A 271 -3.80 -12.31 -8.14
CA LEU A 271 -3.53 -13.27 -9.22
C LEU A 271 -4.80 -13.61 -10.00
N LYS A 272 -5.92 -13.90 -9.32
CA LYS A 272 -7.20 -14.18 -9.97
C LYS A 272 -7.65 -13.03 -10.88
N ARG A 273 -7.58 -11.78 -10.40
CA ARG A 273 -7.93 -10.61 -11.20
C ARG A 273 -7.01 -10.45 -12.41
N GLN A 274 -5.71 -10.62 -12.22
CA GLN A 274 -4.74 -10.52 -13.31
C GLN A 274 -5.00 -11.57 -14.38
N GLN A 275 -5.14 -12.84 -13.99
CA GLN A 275 -5.38 -13.96 -14.91
C GLN A 275 -6.67 -13.75 -15.71
N ALA A 276 -7.76 -13.37 -15.04
CA ALA A 276 -9.04 -13.16 -15.71
C ALA A 276 -9.01 -12.01 -16.72
N LEU A 277 -8.43 -10.86 -16.35
CA LEU A 277 -8.34 -9.72 -17.24
C LEU A 277 -7.33 -9.96 -18.38
N LEU A 278 -6.18 -10.59 -18.10
CA LEU A 278 -5.19 -10.92 -19.13
C LEU A 278 -5.76 -11.92 -20.15
N ALA A 279 -6.42 -12.98 -19.68
CA ALA A 279 -7.09 -13.95 -20.54
C ALA A 279 -8.19 -13.30 -21.40
N TYR A 280 -8.89 -12.29 -20.88
CA TYR A 280 -9.85 -11.53 -21.68
C TYR A 280 -9.16 -10.67 -22.76
N ILE A 281 -8.04 -10.03 -22.43
CA ILE A 281 -7.27 -9.21 -23.37
C ILE A 281 -6.73 -10.06 -24.52
N GLU A 282 -6.18 -11.23 -24.20
CA GLU A 282 -5.58 -12.20 -25.15
C GLU A 282 -6.62 -13.00 -25.94
N GLY A 283 -7.71 -13.43 -25.29
CA GLY A 283 -8.76 -14.27 -25.88
C GLY A 283 -9.70 -13.56 -26.84
N VAL A 284 -9.66 -12.23 -26.90
CA VAL A 284 -10.29 -11.42 -27.96
C VAL A 284 -9.22 -11.05 -28.99
N ALA A 285 -8.67 -12.08 -29.64
CA ALA A 285 -8.20 -11.95 -31.01
C ALA A 285 -9.44 -12.02 -31.91
N THR A 286 -9.67 -10.93 -32.64
CA THR A 286 -10.72 -10.67 -33.64
C THR A 286 -11.29 -11.88 -34.36
#